data_AF-A0AA90S9N8-F1
#
_entry.id   AF-A0AA90S9N8-F1
#
_cell.length_a   1.000
_cell.length_b   1.000
_cell.length_c   1.000
_cell.angle_alpha   90.00
_cell.angle_beta   90.00
_cell.angle_gamma   90.00
#
_symmetry.space_group_name_H-M   'P 1'
#
loop_
_entity.id
_entity.type
_entity.pdbx_description
1 polymer ?
#
loop_
_entity_poly.entity_id
_entity_poly.type
_entity_poly.pdbx_seq_one_letter_code
_entity_poly.pdbx_strand_id
1 'polypeptide(L)'
;MKNRILTIAAATALGAALAPAGIAAAGPGDVFGSGITQTVHCMSDGVSVSGSRNTLTVVAHCDLLMVSGDSNVITTSYPIKNIVVTGRDNIIKCDGYYGTKVSDRGFGNVVKC
;
A
#
# COMPACT_ATOMS: atom_id res chain seq x y z
N MET A 1 -23.45 39.94 -45.06
CA MET A 1 -21.98 39.78 -45.26
C MET A 1 -21.24 40.81 -44.41
N LYS A 2 -20.69 40.42 -43.26
CA LYS A 2 -19.43 40.96 -42.71
C LYS A 2 -19.02 40.13 -41.49
N ASN A 3 -17.74 39.81 -41.48
CA ASN A 3 -17.07 38.75 -40.75
C ASN A 3 -16.03 39.41 -39.81
N ARG A 4 -15.70 38.74 -38.70
CA ARG A 4 -14.38 38.76 -37.99
C ARG A 4 -14.08 39.97 -37.06
N ILE A 5 -13.39 39.89 -35.91
CA ILE A 5 -12.61 38.86 -35.20
C ILE A 5 -12.32 39.34 -33.74
N LEU A 6 -12.20 38.37 -32.83
CA LEU A 6 -11.58 38.25 -31.49
C LEU A 6 -11.02 39.48 -30.75
N THR A 7 -11.23 39.52 -29.42
CA THR A 7 -10.13 39.80 -28.46
C THR A 7 -10.36 39.17 -27.06
N ILE A 8 -9.57 38.12 -26.81
CA ILE A 8 -8.78 37.75 -25.60
C ILE A 8 -9.48 37.37 -24.27
N ALA A 9 -9.12 36.15 -23.86
CA ALA A 9 -9.43 35.44 -22.64
C ALA A 9 -8.80 36.05 -21.38
N ALA A 10 -9.51 35.95 -20.26
CA ALA A 10 -8.90 35.92 -18.94
C ALA A 10 -9.27 34.59 -18.28
N ALA A 11 -8.24 33.74 -18.12
CA ALA A 11 -8.33 32.37 -17.69
C ALA A 11 -8.91 32.24 -16.28
N THR A 12 -9.91 31.38 -16.14
CA THR A 12 -10.42 30.85 -14.88
C THR A 12 -9.30 30.06 -14.18
N ALA A 13 -8.69 30.65 -13.15
CA ALA A 13 -7.83 29.93 -12.23
C ALA A 13 -8.71 29.11 -11.27
N LEU A 14 -9.12 27.93 -11.72
CA LEU A 14 -9.75 26.92 -10.86
C LEU A 14 -8.63 26.24 -10.06
N GLY A 15 -8.22 26.86 -8.97
CA GLY A 15 -7.34 26.26 -7.98
C GLY A 15 -8.07 25.13 -7.26
N ALA A 16 -8.09 23.93 -7.85
CA ALA A 16 -8.46 22.72 -7.15
C ALA A 16 -7.33 22.41 -6.16
N ALA A 17 -7.48 22.93 -4.94
CA ALA A 17 -6.75 22.41 -3.80
C ALA A 17 -7.15 20.94 -3.66
N LEU A 18 -6.30 20.04 -4.16
CA LEU A 18 -6.31 18.64 -3.78
C LEU A 18 -6.03 18.63 -2.28
N ALA A 19 -7.10 18.63 -1.48
CA ALA A 19 -7.01 18.25 -0.09
C ALA A 19 -6.30 16.88 -0.07
N PRO A 20 -5.29 16.67 0.80
CA PRO A 20 -4.85 15.32 1.09
C PRO A 20 -6.11 14.57 1.50
N ALA A 21 -6.53 13.60 0.68
CA ALA A 21 -7.55 12.66 1.09
C ALA A 21 -7.05 12.12 2.43
N GLY A 22 -7.74 12.49 3.50
CA GLY A 22 -7.45 11.99 4.83
C GLY A 22 -7.38 10.48 4.68
N ILE A 23 -6.18 9.94 4.84
CA ILE A 23 -5.94 8.52 4.82
C ILE A 23 -6.71 8.05 6.05
N ALA A 24 -7.92 7.54 5.84
CA ALA A 24 -8.63 6.82 6.86
C ALA A 24 -7.61 5.80 7.36
N ALA A 25 -7.20 5.93 8.62
CA ALA A 25 -6.39 4.93 9.27
C ALA A 25 -7.21 3.65 9.18
N ALA A 26 -6.88 2.81 8.20
CA ALA A 26 -7.47 1.50 8.10
C ALA A 26 -7.13 0.85 9.43
N GLY A 27 -8.17 0.56 10.21
CA GLY A 27 -8.05 -0.23 11.43
C GLY A 27 -7.33 -1.55 11.15
N PRO A 28 -7.03 -2.35 12.17
CA PRO A 28 -6.41 -3.66 11.99
C PRO A 28 -7.24 -4.45 10.97
N GLY A 29 -6.73 -4.60 9.76
CA GLY A 29 -7.61 -4.71 8.62
C GLY A 29 -6.89 -5.24 7.41
N ASP A 30 -7.48 -6.30 6.87
CA ASP A 30 -7.08 -6.87 5.61
C ASP A 30 -7.28 -5.85 4.48
N VAL A 31 -6.32 -5.80 3.56
CA VAL A 31 -6.31 -4.88 2.43
C VAL A 31 -6.62 -5.65 1.17
N PHE A 32 -7.78 -5.36 0.58
CA PHE A 32 -8.23 -6.00 -0.65
C PHE A 32 -8.42 -4.95 -1.74
N GLY A 33 -7.76 -5.12 -2.89
CA GLY A 33 -7.98 -4.26 -4.05
C GLY A 33 -6.72 -3.99 -4.84
N SER A 34 -6.73 -2.89 -5.60
CA SER A 34 -5.59 -2.49 -6.43
C SER A 34 -5.22 -1.03 -6.23
N GLY A 35 -3.93 -0.74 -6.17
CA GLY A 35 -3.42 0.63 -6.08
C GLY A 35 -3.71 1.32 -4.74
N ILE A 36 -4.02 0.55 -3.69
CA ILE A 36 -4.32 1.09 -2.37
C ILE A 36 -3.01 1.50 -1.70
N THR A 37 -2.97 2.71 -1.14
CA THR A 37 -1.85 3.17 -0.31
C THR A 37 -2.37 3.52 1.08
N GLN A 38 -1.90 2.81 2.11
CA GLN A 38 -2.36 3.05 3.48
C GLN A 38 -1.38 2.59 4.56
N THR A 39 -1.55 3.14 5.75
CA THR A 39 -0.88 2.67 6.97
C THR A 39 -1.83 1.78 7.75
N VAL A 40 -1.38 0.58 8.13
CA VAL A 40 -2.15 -0.40 8.89
C VAL A 40 -1.55 -0.55 10.28
N HIS A 41 -2.36 -0.34 11.32
CA HIS A 41 -1.97 -0.59 12.70
C HIS A 41 -2.32 -2.04 13.06
N CYS A 42 -1.33 -2.94 13.04
CA CYS A 42 -1.53 -4.32 13.47
C CYS A 42 -1.38 -4.41 14.98
N MET A 43 -2.43 -4.86 15.69
CA MET A 43 -2.45 -4.88 17.16
C MET A 43 -2.50 -6.27 17.78
N SER A 44 -2.38 -7.36 17.00
CA SER A 44 -1.99 -8.72 17.46
C SER A 44 -2.24 -9.77 16.36
N ASP A 45 -3.45 -9.85 15.83
CA ASP A 45 -3.93 -11.04 15.13
C ASP A 45 -3.28 -11.28 13.76
N GLY A 46 -3.11 -10.24 12.96
CA GLY A 46 -2.47 -10.32 11.64
C GLY A 46 -3.02 -9.32 10.64
N VAL A 47 -2.42 -9.30 9.44
CA VAL A 47 -2.86 -8.50 8.29
C VAL A 47 -2.80 -9.37 7.05
N SER A 48 -3.90 -9.46 6.30
CA SER A 48 -3.92 -10.02 4.95
C SER A 48 -3.89 -8.92 3.92
N VAL A 49 -3.06 -9.07 2.89
CA VAL A 49 -2.98 -8.17 1.74
C VAL A 49 -3.30 -8.99 0.51
N SER A 50 -4.23 -8.50 -0.31
CA SER A 50 -4.70 -9.17 -1.51
C SER A 50 -5.01 -8.19 -2.63
N GLY A 51 -4.69 -8.61 -3.86
CA GLY A 51 -4.88 -7.83 -5.08
C GLY A 51 -3.56 -7.31 -5.63
N SER A 52 -3.54 -6.14 -6.28
CA SER A 52 -2.39 -5.74 -7.10
C SER A 52 -1.86 -4.33 -6.86
N ARG A 53 -0.53 -4.17 -6.84
CA ARG A 53 0.13 -2.85 -6.73
C ARG A 53 -0.30 -2.05 -5.50
N ASN A 54 -0.59 -2.71 -4.38
CA ASN A 54 -0.89 -2.02 -3.12
C ASN A 54 0.42 -1.65 -2.42
N THR A 55 0.45 -0.47 -1.78
CA THR A 55 1.58 0.02 -0.99
C THR A 55 1.15 0.19 0.47
N LEU A 56 1.68 -0.63 1.37
CA LEU A 56 1.28 -0.62 2.78
C LEU A 56 2.44 -0.33 3.70
N THR A 57 2.15 0.41 4.77
CA THR A 57 3.04 0.54 5.93
C THR A 57 2.37 -0.13 7.13
N VAL A 58 2.90 -1.26 7.57
CA VAL A 58 2.42 -1.95 8.78
C VAL A 58 3.19 -1.41 9.97
N VAL A 59 2.45 -0.79 10.88
CA VAL A 59 2.96 -0.24 12.13
C VAL A 59 2.35 -1.02 13.30
N ALA A 60 3.05 -1.01 14.44
CA ALA A 60 2.78 -1.86 15.61
C ALA A 60 3.00 -3.37 15.38
N HIS A 61 2.95 -4.13 16.47
CA HIS A 61 3.33 -5.54 16.52
C HIS A 61 2.30 -6.44 15.85
N CYS A 62 2.77 -7.33 14.96
CA CYS A 62 1.92 -8.23 14.19
C CYS A 62 2.40 -9.68 14.28
N ASP A 63 1.50 -10.63 14.52
CA ASP A 63 1.86 -12.05 14.56
C ASP A 63 1.95 -12.68 13.17
N LEU A 64 1.13 -12.21 12.23
CA LEU A 64 1.03 -12.76 10.88
C LEU A 64 0.84 -11.68 9.82
N LEU A 65 1.67 -11.71 8.79
CA LEU A 65 1.46 -10.96 7.55
C LEU A 65 1.25 -11.95 6.41
N MET A 66 0.08 -11.92 5.79
CA MET A 66 -0.23 -12.72 4.62
C MET A 66 -0.30 -11.82 3.39
N VAL A 67 0.46 -12.14 2.35
CA VAL A 67 0.52 -11.36 1.12
C VAL A 67 0.20 -12.25 -0.06
N SER A 68 -0.97 -11.99 -0.63
CA SER A 68 -1.51 -12.64 -1.82
C SER A 68 -1.66 -11.60 -2.93
N GLY A 69 -1.58 -12.03 -4.18
CA GLY A 69 -1.71 -11.13 -5.34
C GLY A 69 -0.37 -10.69 -5.93
N ASP A 70 -0.35 -9.53 -6.60
CA ASP A 70 0.73 -9.19 -7.55
C ASP A 70 1.33 -7.81 -7.28
N SER A 71 2.67 -7.71 -7.29
CA SER A 71 3.39 -6.43 -7.23
C SER A 71 3.05 -5.56 -6.02
N ASN A 72 2.67 -6.14 -4.87
CA ASN A 72 2.40 -5.38 -3.65
C ASN A 72 3.73 -5.00 -2.96
N VAL A 73 3.79 -3.81 -2.38
CA VAL A 73 4.95 -3.29 -1.66
C VAL A 73 4.55 -3.03 -0.21
N ILE A 74 5.19 -3.73 0.72
CA ILE A 74 4.85 -3.66 2.14
C ILE A 74 6.10 -3.31 2.93
N THR A 75 5.99 -2.32 3.81
CA THR A 75 7.05 -1.92 4.74
C THR A 75 6.57 -2.13 6.17
N THR A 76 7.37 -2.76 7.02
CA THR A 76 7.00 -3.08 8.40
C THR A 76 7.97 -2.41 9.37
N SER A 77 7.47 -1.50 10.21
CA SER A 77 8.31 -0.78 11.18
C SER A 77 8.56 -1.55 12.48
N TYR A 78 7.85 -2.66 12.69
CA TYR A 78 8.00 -3.55 13.83
C TYR A 78 8.21 -4.98 13.34
N PRO A 79 8.95 -5.83 14.10
CA PRO A 79 9.17 -7.21 13.71
C PRO A 79 7.85 -7.98 13.68
N ILE A 80 7.64 -8.72 12.59
CA ILE A 80 6.49 -9.62 12.41
C ILE A 80 6.94 -11.05 12.68
N LYS A 81 6.15 -11.84 13.42
CA LYS A 81 6.54 -13.22 13.74
C LYS A 81 6.51 -14.14 12.52
N ASN A 82 5.45 -14.08 11.71
CA ASN A 82 5.27 -14.94 10.55
C ASN A 82 4.89 -14.11 9.32
N ILE A 83 5.59 -14.32 8.22
CA ILE A 83 5.31 -13.70 6.92
C ILE A 83 5.05 -14.83 5.93
N VAL A 84 3.86 -14.82 5.32
CA VAL A 84 3.47 -15.79 4.30
C VAL A 84 3.19 -15.05 3.01
N VAL A 85 3.90 -15.43 1.95
CA VAL A 85 3.73 -14.83 0.62
C VAL A 85 3.32 -15.91 -0.35
N THR A 86 2.18 -15.75 -1.01
CA THR A 86 1.67 -16.72 -2.00
C THR A 86 1.50 -16.11 -3.40
N GLY A 87 1.69 -14.80 -3.51
CA GLY A 87 1.52 -14.03 -4.73
C GLY A 87 2.74 -13.99 -5.66
N ARG A 88 2.74 -13.03 -6.60
CA ARG A 88 3.84 -12.77 -7.52
C ARG A 88 4.46 -11.39 -7.33
N ASP A 89 5.78 -11.28 -7.47
CA ASP A 89 6.52 -10.02 -7.54
C ASP A 89 6.25 -9.06 -6.36
N ASN A 90 5.88 -9.60 -5.20
CA ASN A 90 5.63 -8.81 -4.00
C ASN A 90 6.95 -8.46 -3.31
N ILE A 91 7.06 -7.23 -2.80
CA ILE A 91 8.24 -6.75 -2.08
C ILE A 91 7.84 -6.46 -0.64
N ILE A 92 8.51 -7.11 0.31
CA ILE A 92 8.32 -6.91 1.74
C ILE A 92 9.64 -6.44 2.33
N LYS A 93 9.62 -5.29 3.00
CA LYS A 93 10.77 -4.68 3.67
C LYS A 93 10.50 -4.59 5.17
N CYS A 94 11.40 -5.10 5.98
CA CYS A 94 11.26 -5.15 7.42
C CYS A 94 12.38 -4.32 8.05
N ASP A 95 12.03 -3.41 8.97
CA ASP A 95 13.01 -2.57 9.66
C ASP A 95 13.66 -3.28 10.88
N GLY A 96 13.45 -4.59 11.02
CA GLY A 96 14.11 -5.41 12.05
C GLY A 96 13.87 -6.92 11.89
N TYR A 97 14.88 -7.71 12.24
CA TYR A 97 14.84 -9.17 12.20
C TYR A 97 14.91 -9.75 13.62
N TYR A 98 13.78 -10.20 14.16
CA TYR A 98 13.73 -10.88 15.45
C TYR A 98 12.87 -12.14 15.36
N GLY A 99 13.49 -13.23 14.87
CA GLY A 99 12.84 -14.54 14.84
C GLY A 99 11.76 -14.72 13.77
N THR A 100 11.60 -13.74 12.87
CA THR A 100 10.64 -13.75 11.76
C THR A 100 10.78 -15.00 10.91
N LYS A 101 9.68 -15.73 10.76
CA LYS A 101 9.56 -16.89 9.87
C LYS A 101 8.96 -16.43 8.56
N VAL A 102 9.72 -16.57 7.47
CA VAL A 102 9.25 -16.25 6.12
C VAL A 102 8.91 -17.56 5.40
N SER A 103 7.70 -17.62 4.87
CA SER A 103 7.21 -18.71 4.03
C SER A 103 6.75 -18.15 2.70
N ASP A 104 7.67 -18.01 1.77
CA ASP A 104 7.35 -17.66 0.38
C ASP A 104 7.01 -18.93 -0.41
N ARG A 105 5.77 -18.99 -0.90
CA ARG A 105 5.23 -20.04 -1.78
C ARG A 105 4.86 -19.48 -3.16
N GLY A 106 5.17 -18.21 -3.42
CA GLY A 106 4.85 -17.52 -4.65
C GLY A 106 6.01 -17.50 -5.64
N PHE A 107 6.00 -16.56 -6.58
CA PHE A 107 7.03 -16.44 -7.62
C PHE A 107 7.55 -14.99 -7.71
N GLY A 108 8.87 -14.80 -7.75
CA GLY A 108 9.47 -13.47 -7.94
C GLY A 108 9.34 -12.53 -6.74
N ASN A 109 8.88 -13.01 -5.58
CA ASN A 109 8.76 -12.19 -4.39
C ASN A 109 10.14 -11.88 -3.79
N VAL A 110 10.25 -10.73 -3.14
CA VAL A 110 11.45 -10.28 -2.44
C VAL A 110 11.07 -9.93 -1.01
N VAL A 111 11.51 -10.74 -0.06
CA VAL A 111 11.34 -10.47 1.37
C VAL A 111 12.69 -10.13 1.97
N LYS A 112 12.82 -8.90 2.47
CA LYS A 112 14.01 -8.39 3.14
C LYS A 112 13.65 -7.97 4.55
N CYS A 113 13.78 -8.93 5.45
CA CYS A 113 14.01 -8.71 6.86
C CYS A 113 15.50 -9.07 7.12
#